data_AF-A0AAW1P127-F1
#
_entry.id   AF-A0AAW1P127-F1
#
_cell.length_a   1.000
_cell.length_b   1.000
_cell.length_c   1.000
_cell.angle_alpha   90.00
_cell.angle_beta   90.00
_cell.angle_gamma   90.00
#
_symmetry.space_group_name_H-M   'P 1'
#
loop_
_entity.id
_entity.type
_entity.pdbx_description
1 polymer ?
#
loop_
_entity_poly.entity_id
_entity_poly.type
_entity_poly.pdbx_seq_one_letter_code
_entity_poly.pdbx_strand_id
1 'polypeptide(L)'
;MELPLSDDKLVADCRKEFETAQSKGHTDSAEASIRYCWALVHSPNQDRVWQGLAFAEALLGGPGMTEHNNKEVIYLSSVAKYKLGKHVDARRQVQELLKVSPGMRQAQNLNDLLEATLAKEALIGVGIGAGLLGVAALVVAGLARR
;
A
#
# COMPACT_ATOMS: atom_id res chain seq x y z
N MET A 1 -3.80 3.41 11.58
CA MET A 1 -2.75 4.10 10.81
C MET A 1 -3.34 4.40 9.44
N GLU A 2 -3.06 5.56 8.86
CA GLU A 2 -3.60 5.94 7.55
C GLU A 2 -2.47 6.13 6.55
N LEU A 3 -2.76 5.92 5.26
CA LEU A 3 -1.78 6.18 4.21
C LEU A 3 -1.62 7.69 4.02
N PRO A 4 -0.42 8.17 3.65
CA PRO A 4 -0.23 9.58 3.35
C PRO A 4 -1.09 10.01 2.16
N LEU A 5 -1.39 11.30 2.08
CA LEU A 5 -2.16 11.89 0.98
C LEU A 5 -1.29 12.90 0.23
N SER A 6 -1.51 12.98 -1.07
CA SER A 6 -0.99 14.05 -1.92
C SER A 6 -2.09 15.03 -2.29
N ASP A 7 -1.73 16.29 -2.48
CA ASP A 7 -2.63 17.32 -3.00
C ASP A 7 -2.39 17.59 -4.49
N ASP A 8 -3.29 18.37 -5.08
CA ASP A 8 -3.28 18.70 -6.51
C ASP A 8 -2.01 19.46 -6.94
N LYS A 9 -1.48 20.30 -6.04
CA LYS A 9 -0.27 21.06 -6.29
C LYS A 9 0.93 20.14 -6.38
N LEU A 10 1.08 19.22 -5.43
CA LEU A 10 2.17 18.26 -5.40
C LEU A 10 2.14 17.35 -6.63
N VAL A 11 0.97 16.91 -7.08
CA VAL A 11 0.84 16.13 -8.32
C VAL A 11 1.30 16.95 -9.54
N ALA A 12 0.94 18.23 -9.62
CA ALA A 12 1.35 19.11 -10.72
C ALA A 12 2.87 19.37 -10.72
N ASP A 13 3.44 19.63 -9.53
CA ASP A 13 4.87 19.88 -9.37
C ASP A 13 5.69 18.63 -9.75
N CYS A 14 5.32 17.44 -9.24
CA CYS A 14 6.01 16.20 -9.59
C CYS A 14 5.86 15.84 -11.08
N ARG A 15 4.71 16.14 -11.70
CA ARG A 15 4.53 15.96 -13.15
C ARG A 15 5.54 16.79 -13.94
N LYS A 16 5.66 18.08 -13.59
CA LYS A 16 6.59 19.00 -14.26
C LYS A 16 8.05 18.55 -14.10
N GLU A 17 8.43 18.09 -12.91
CA GLU A 17 9.75 17.50 -12.66
C GLU A 17 10.00 16.28 -13.56
N PHE A 18 9.05 15.35 -13.62
CA PHE A 18 9.12 14.15 -14.44
C PHE A 18 9.26 14.48 -15.94
N GLU A 19 8.42 15.37 -16.47
CA GLU A 19 8.49 15.81 -17.87
C GLU A 19 9.83 16.47 -18.20
N THR A 20 10.35 17.29 -17.28
CA THR A 20 11.66 17.92 -17.42
C THR A 20 12.79 16.88 -17.43
N ALA A 21 12.75 15.90 -16.53
CA ALA A 21 13.76 14.85 -16.42
C ALA A 21 13.81 13.97 -17.68
N GLN A 22 12.64 13.61 -18.23
CA GLN A 22 12.55 12.85 -19.48
C GLN A 22 13.13 13.62 -20.67
N SER A 23 12.80 14.91 -20.80
CA SER A 23 13.28 15.72 -21.93
C SER A 23 14.80 15.91 -21.97
N LYS A 24 15.46 15.80 -20.82
CA LYS A 24 16.92 16.04 -20.67
C LYS A 24 17.74 14.75 -20.66
N GLY A 25 17.12 13.57 -20.74
CA GLY A 25 17.81 12.27 -20.70
C GLY A 25 18.63 12.06 -19.43
N HIS A 26 18.23 12.66 -18.31
CA HIS A 26 19.03 12.72 -17.09
C HIS A 26 19.05 11.38 -16.34
N THR A 27 20.15 11.12 -15.63
CA THR A 27 20.31 10.03 -14.64
C THR A 27 19.20 10.00 -13.57
N ASP A 28 18.55 11.13 -13.32
CA ASP A 28 17.56 11.30 -12.24
C ASP A 28 16.12 11.05 -12.70
N SER A 29 15.95 10.56 -13.93
CA SER A 29 14.62 10.25 -14.50
C SER A 29 13.88 9.18 -13.69
N ALA A 30 14.59 8.23 -13.09
CA ALA A 30 13.99 7.17 -12.27
C ALA A 30 13.36 7.74 -10.98
N GLU A 31 14.08 8.58 -10.25
CA GLU A 31 13.58 9.18 -9.01
C GLU A 31 12.42 10.15 -9.28
N ALA A 32 12.52 10.98 -10.32
CA ALA A 32 11.43 11.88 -10.71
C ALA A 32 10.17 11.10 -11.09
N SER A 33 10.32 9.95 -11.78
CA SER A 33 9.21 9.05 -12.09
C SER A 33 8.60 8.45 -10.83
N ILE A 34 9.41 7.99 -9.88
CA ILE A 34 8.91 7.43 -8.60
C ILE A 34 8.16 8.50 -7.80
N ARG A 35 8.68 9.72 -7.68
CA ARG A 35 7.99 10.82 -6.99
C ARG A 35 6.65 11.14 -7.63
N TYR A 36 6.60 11.20 -8.96
CA TYR A 36 5.35 11.41 -9.68
C TYR A 36 4.36 10.24 -9.47
N CYS A 37 4.83 9.00 -9.53
CA CYS A 37 4.03 7.83 -9.21
C CYS A 37 3.47 7.89 -7.78
N TRP A 38 4.30 8.24 -6.80
CA TRP A 38 3.90 8.42 -5.41
C TRP A 38 2.78 9.46 -5.29
N ALA A 39 2.93 10.60 -5.95
CA ALA A 39 1.94 11.67 -5.93
C ALA A 39 0.60 11.23 -6.55
N LEU A 40 0.63 10.45 -7.63
CA LEU A 40 -0.58 9.92 -8.25
C LEU A 40 -1.33 8.93 -7.34
N VAL A 41 -0.62 7.92 -6.81
CA VAL A 41 -1.27 6.85 -6.03
C VAL A 41 -1.77 7.33 -4.67
N HIS A 42 -1.15 8.36 -4.08
CA HIS A 42 -1.59 8.96 -2.83
C HIS A 42 -2.67 10.04 -3.00
N SER A 43 -3.07 10.37 -4.24
CA SER A 43 -4.12 11.37 -4.49
C SER A 43 -5.50 10.89 -4.03
N PRO A 44 -6.37 11.75 -3.47
CA PRO A 44 -7.76 11.37 -3.15
C PRO A 44 -8.60 11.09 -4.40
N ASN A 45 -8.17 11.54 -5.58
CA ASN A 45 -8.88 11.34 -6.83
C ASN A 45 -8.63 9.93 -7.39
N GLN A 46 -9.69 9.13 -7.53
CA GLN A 46 -9.61 7.73 -7.99
C GLN A 46 -9.05 7.60 -9.42
N ASP A 47 -9.33 8.53 -10.32
CA ASP A 47 -8.80 8.52 -11.69
C ASP A 47 -7.28 8.72 -11.69
N ARG A 48 -6.76 9.55 -10.77
CA ARG A 48 -5.31 9.71 -10.58
C ARG A 48 -4.68 8.45 -9.99
N VAL A 49 -5.38 7.75 -9.09
CA VAL A 49 -4.90 6.47 -8.57
C VAL A 49 -4.81 5.42 -9.67
N TRP A 50 -5.81 5.35 -10.57
CA TRP A 50 -5.75 4.48 -11.76
C TRP A 50 -4.58 4.83 -12.68
N GLN A 51 -4.37 6.12 -12.96
CA GLN A 51 -3.20 6.59 -13.72
C GLN A 51 -1.89 6.20 -13.03
N GLY A 52 -1.81 6.37 -11.71
CA GLY A 52 -0.64 5.99 -10.92
C GLY A 52 -0.36 4.50 -10.95
N LEU A 53 -1.39 3.64 -10.93
CA LEU A 53 -1.23 2.20 -11.07
C LEU A 53 -0.66 1.82 -12.44
N ALA A 54 -1.26 2.32 -13.52
CA ALA A 54 -0.78 2.06 -14.88
C ALA A 54 0.65 2.57 -15.08
N PHE A 55 0.96 3.74 -14.51
CA PHE A 55 2.29 4.31 -14.55
C PHE A 55 3.30 3.48 -13.75
N ALA A 56 2.96 3.02 -12.55
CA ALA A 56 3.80 2.13 -11.75
C ALA A 56 4.14 0.84 -12.50
N GLU A 57 3.14 0.20 -13.13
CA GLU A 57 3.34 -1.03 -13.91
C GLU A 57 4.25 -0.80 -15.12
N ALA A 58 4.17 0.37 -15.76
CA ALA A 58 5.06 0.74 -16.86
C ALA A 58 6.50 1.06 -16.41
N LEU A 59 6.72 1.48 -15.16
CA LEU A 59 8.06 1.76 -14.63
C LEU A 59 8.84 0.49 -14.29
N LEU A 60 8.16 -0.61 -13.95
CA LEU A 60 8.82 -1.83 -13.48
C LEU A 60 9.74 -2.43 -14.56
N GLY A 61 11.02 -2.60 -14.20
CA GLY A 61 12.03 -3.10 -15.14
C GLY A 61 12.39 -2.11 -16.27
N GLY A 62 11.94 -0.85 -16.17
CA GLY A 62 12.27 0.20 -17.12
C GLY A 62 13.75 0.65 -17.04
N PRO A 63 14.23 1.39 -18.04
CA PRO A 63 15.60 1.91 -18.07
C PRO A 63 15.92 2.75 -16.83
N GLY A 64 17.09 2.53 -16.23
CA GLY A 64 17.54 3.28 -15.06
C GLY A 64 16.93 2.84 -13.72
N MET A 65 16.04 1.85 -13.69
CA MET A 65 15.47 1.31 -12.45
C MET A 65 16.41 0.32 -11.78
N THR A 66 16.84 0.64 -10.56
CA THR A 66 17.57 -0.31 -9.70
C THR A 66 16.63 -1.32 -9.03
N GLU A 67 17.17 -2.36 -8.41
CA GLU A 67 16.38 -3.29 -7.59
C GLU A 67 15.65 -2.57 -6.45
N HIS A 68 16.28 -1.56 -5.85
CA HIS A 68 15.68 -0.74 -4.80
C HIS A 68 14.49 0.06 -5.34
N ASN A 69 14.65 0.71 -6.49
CA ASN A 69 13.57 1.44 -7.15
C ASN A 69 12.40 0.52 -7.51
N ASN A 70 12.68 -0.67 -8.04
CA ASN A 70 11.63 -1.63 -8.37
C ASN A 70 10.83 -2.07 -7.12
N LYS A 71 11.49 -2.27 -5.96
CA LYS A 71 10.79 -2.56 -4.69
C LYS A 71 9.86 -1.43 -4.28
N GLU A 72 10.32 -0.18 -4.41
CA GLU A 72 9.51 1.00 -4.13
C GLU A 72 8.31 1.11 -5.10
N VAL A 73 8.50 0.88 -6.39
CA VAL A 73 7.42 0.89 -7.38
C VAL A 73 6.41 -0.26 -7.13
N ILE A 74 6.87 -1.45 -6.74
CA ILE A 74 5.98 -2.56 -6.33
C ILE A 74 5.13 -2.13 -5.12
N TYR A 75 5.74 -1.48 -4.13
CA TYR A 75 5.00 -0.91 -3.00
C TYR A 75 3.96 0.12 -3.47
N LEU A 76 4.31 1.07 -4.34
CA LEU A 76 3.37 2.07 -4.86
C LEU A 76 2.21 1.46 -5.65
N SER A 77 2.48 0.44 -6.47
CA SER A 77 1.43 -0.30 -7.17
C SER A 77 0.48 -1.04 -6.20
N SER A 78 1.00 -1.52 -5.07
CA SER A 78 0.21 -2.14 -4.01
C SER A 78 -0.68 -1.12 -3.29
N VAL A 79 -0.16 0.09 -3.03
CA VAL A 79 -0.95 1.22 -2.50
C VAL A 79 -2.10 1.57 -3.45
N ALA A 80 -1.83 1.67 -4.75
CA ALA A 80 -2.87 1.98 -5.73
C ALA A 80 -3.95 0.89 -5.76
N LYS A 81 -3.57 -0.40 -5.78
CA LYS A 81 -4.51 -1.52 -5.71
C LYS A 81 -5.35 -1.49 -4.44
N TYR A 82 -4.76 -1.20 -3.29
CA TYR A 82 -5.50 -1.03 -2.03
C TYR A 82 -6.56 0.06 -2.14
N LYS A 83 -6.18 1.26 -2.60
CA LYS A 83 -7.12 2.39 -2.74
C LYS A 83 -8.21 2.17 -3.79
N LEU A 84 -7.96 1.31 -4.78
CA LEU A 84 -8.93 0.91 -5.81
C LEU A 84 -9.83 -0.27 -5.38
N GLY A 85 -9.76 -0.73 -4.12
CA GLY A 85 -10.56 -1.84 -3.62
C GLY A 85 -10.06 -3.23 -4.04
N LYS A 86 -8.90 -3.32 -4.70
CA LYS A 86 -8.28 -4.59 -5.13
C LYS A 86 -7.48 -5.22 -3.99
N HIS A 87 -8.09 -5.39 -2.82
CA HIS A 87 -7.41 -5.74 -1.57
C HIS A 87 -6.71 -7.10 -1.61
N VAL A 88 -7.31 -8.12 -2.24
CA VAL A 88 -6.70 -9.45 -2.36
C VAL A 88 -5.40 -9.40 -3.17
N ASP A 89 -5.40 -8.67 -4.29
CA ASP A 89 -4.22 -8.50 -5.13
C ASP A 89 -3.14 -7.66 -4.47
N ALA A 90 -3.54 -6.56 -3.82
CA ALA A 90 -2.65 -5.72 -3.04
C ALA A 90 -1.96 -6.53 -1.92
N ARG A 91 -2.71 -7.35 -1.18
CA ARG A 91 -2.18 -8.19 -0.11
C ARG A 91 -1.15 -9.18 -0.63
N ARG A 92 -1.50 -9.95 -1.66
CA ARG A 92 -0.58 -10.91 -2.28
C ARG A 92 0.72 -10.22 -2.69
N GLN A 93 0.62 -9.08 -3.38
CA GLN A 93 1.78 -8.35 -3.86
C GLN A 93 2.67 -7.82 -2.72
N VAL A 94 2.07 -7.25 -1.67
CA VAL A 94 2.81 -6.76 -0.50
C VAL A 94 3.49 -7.90 0.27
N GLN A 95 2.84 -9.06 0.40
CA GLN A 95 3.42 -10.21 1.07
C GLN A 95 4.63 -10.75 0.30
N GLU A 96 4.56 -10.84 -1.04
CA GLU A 96 5.73 -11.20 -1.85
C GLU A 96 6.87 -10.17 -1.72
N LEU A 97 6.54 -8.87 -1.68
CA LEU A 97 7.53 -7.82 -1.44
C LEU A 97 8.21 -7.97 -0.08
N LEU A 98 7.45 -8.31 0.98
CA LEU A 98 7.99 -8.48 2.32
C LEU A 98 8.88 -9.73 2.46
N LYS A 99 8.71 -10.76 1.62
CA LYS A 99 9.64 -11.90 1.58
C LYS A 99 11.05 -11.48 1.15
N VAL A 100 11.15 -10.51 0.24
CA VAL A 100 12.44 -10.02 -0.29
C VAL A 100 12.95 -8.76 0.42
N SER A 101 12.08 -8.02 1.10
CA SER A 101 12.43 -6.82 1.86
C SER A 101 11.69 -6.76 3.21
N PRO A 102 12.02 -7.67 4.15
CA PRO A 102 11.28 -7.82 5.41
C PRO A 102 11.37 -6.58 6.31
N GLY A 103 12.39 -5.73 6.16
CA GLY A 103 12.57 -4.50 6.94
C GLY A 103 11.83 -3.27 6.40
N MET A 104 11.11 -3.38 5.28
CA MET A 104 10.43 -2.23 4.67
C MET A 104 9.17 -1.85 5.46
N ARG A 105 9.31 -0.92 6.41
CA ARG A 105 8.23 -0.45 7.30
C ARG A 105 6.98 0.01 6.55
N GLN A 106 7.14 0.66 5.40
CA GLN A 106 6.01 1.10 4.56
C GLN A 106 5.15 -0.08 4.09
N ALA A 107 5.78 -1.17 3.64
CA ALA A 107 5.09 -2.38 3.20
C ALA A 107 4.47 -3.14 4.37
N GLN A 108 5.12 -3.18 5.54
CA GLN A 108 4.55 -3.75 6.76
C GLN A 108 3.27 -3.02 7.17
N ASN A 109 3.31 -1.68 7.24
CA ASN A 109 2.15 -0.86 7.57
C ASN A 109 1.00 -1.07 6.57
N LEU A 110 1.29 -1.18 5.27
CA LEU A 110 0.28 -1.47 4.25
C LEU A 110 -0.30 -2.88 4.41
N ASN A 111 0.52 -3.88 4.76
CA ASN A 111 0.05 -5.23 5.06
C ASN A 111 -0.94 -5.24 6.21
N ASP A 112 -0.64 -4.53 7.31
CA ASP A 112 -1.54 -4.43 8.46
C ASP A 112 -2.88 -3.78 8.10
N LEU A 113 -2.86 -2.75 7.24
CA LEU A 113 -4.08 -2.12 6.72
C LEU A 113 -4.90 -3.08 5.87
N LEU A 114 -4.24 -3.87 5.04
CA LEU A 114 -4.88 -4.86 4.17
C LEU A 114 -5.51 -5.99 4.99
N GLU A 115 -4.82 -6.54 5.99
CA GLU A 115 -5.36 -7.58 6.87
C GLU A 115 -6.58 -7.05 7.64
N ALA A 116 -6.50 -5.82 8.18
CA ALA A 116 -7.64 -5.19 8.87
C ALA A 116 -8.83 -4.95 7.93
N THR A 117 -8.58 -4.60 6.67
CA THR A 117 -9.63 -4.33 5.68
C THR A 117 -10.30 -5.62 5.21
N LEU A 118 -9.50 -6.64 4.86
CA LEU A 118 -10.01 -7.94 4.44
C LEU A 118 -10.77 -8.66 5.56
N ALA A 119 -10.32 -8.54 6.82
CA ALA A 119 -11.07 -9.06 7.96
C ALA A 119 -12.46 -8.41 8.05
N LYS A 120 -12.55 -7.08 7.92
CA LYS A 120 -13.83 -6.36 7.90
C LYS A 120 -14.73 -6.79 6.74
N GLU A 121 -14.18 -6.95 5.54
CA GLU A 121 -14.94 -7.41 4.36
C GLU A 121 -15.47 -8.83 4.55
N ALA A 122 -14.67 -9.74 5.12
CA ALA A 122 -15.10 -11.10 5.44
C ALA A 122 -16.23 -11.10 6.49
N LEU A 123 -16.11 -10.29 7.54
CA LEU A 123 -17.17 -10.12 8.56
C LEU A 123 -18.49 -9.63 7.95
N ILE A 124 -18.45 -8.73 6.97
CA ILE A 124 -19.65 -8.23 6.27
C ILE A 124 -20.24 -9.30 5.34
N GLY A 125 -19.38 -10.02 4.61
CA GLY A 125 -19.79 -11.04 3.64
C GLY A 125 -20.34 -12.35 4.24
N VAL A 126 -19.99 -12.67 5.49
CA VAL A 126 -20.54 -13.83 6.21
C VAL A 126 -22.00 -13.62 6.61
N GLY A 127 -22.52 -12.39 6.56
CA GLY A 127 -23.80 -12.07 7.17
C GLY A 127 -23.79 -12.35 8.67
N ILE A 128 -24.81 -11.93 9.38
CA ILE A 128 -24.98 -12.31 10.78
C ILE A 128 -25.08 -13.85 10.84
N GLY A 129 -24.10 -14.54 11.44
CA GLY A 129 -24.10 -16.00 11.42
C GLY A 129 -22.99 -16.75 12.16
N ALA A 130 -22.42 -16.24 13.26
CA ALA A 130 -21.73 -17.09 14.25
C ALA A 130 -21.61 -16.39 15.60
N GLY A 131 -22.37 -16.87 16.59
CA GLY A 131 -22.20 -16.47 17.98
C GLY A 131 -20.95 -17.04 18.63
N LEU A 132 -20.53 -16.38 19.71
CA LEU A 132 -19.68 -16.84 20.82
C LEU A 132 -18.23 -17.24 20.51
N LEU A 133 -17.29 -16.38 20.95
CA LEU A 133 -16.12 -16.86 21.70
C LEU A 133 -15.99 -16.06 22.99
N GLY A 134 -16.43 -16.71 24.07
CA GLY A 134 -16.40 -16.18 25.43
C GLY A 134 -14.97 -16.05 25.95
N VAL A 135 -14.67 -14.88 26.52
CA VAL A 135 -13.53 -14.73 27.42
C VAL A 135 -13.95 -15.33 28.76
N ALA A 136 -13.43 -16.52 29.06
CA ALA A 136 -13.59 -17.16 30.35
C ALA A 136 -12.96 -16.28 31.44
N ALA A 137 -13.79 -15.74 32.33
CA ALA A 137 -13.35 -15.10 33.55
C ALA A 137 -12.80 -16.18 34.50
N LEU A 138 -11.48 -16.32 34.60
CA LEU A 138 -10.85 -17.11 35.66
C LEU A 138 -10.90 -16.31 36.96
N VAL A 139 -12.01 -16.42 37.70
CA VAL A 139 -12.04 -16.11 39.13
C VAL A 139 -11.64 -17.39 39.87
N VAL A 140 -10.36 -17.51 40.23
CA VAL A 140 -9.94 -18.49 41.24
C VAL A 140 -10.37 -17.93 42.59
N ALA A 141 -11.51 -18.40 43.08
CA ALA A 141 -11.98 -18.13 44.42
C ALA A 141 -10.97 -18.69 45.43
N GLY A 142 -10.20 -17.81 46.05
CA GLY A 142 -9.56 -18.10 47.33
C GLY A 142 -10.61 -17.99 48.43
N LEU A 143 -11.05 -19.10 49.01
CA LEU A 143 -11.30 -19.24 50.46
C LEU A 143 -11.81 -20.65 50.83
N ALA A 144 -11.41 -21.06 52.03
CA ALA A 144 -12.01 -22.10 52.88
C ALA A 144 -11.49 -23.55 52.73
N ARG A 145 -10.37 -23.83 53.41
CA ARG A 145 -10.33 -25.00 54.31
C ARG A 145 -10.41 -24.47 55.75
N ARG A 146 -11.48 -24.85 56.44
CA ARG A 146 -11.52 -24.98 57.91
C ARG A 146 -11.16 -26.43 58.23
#